data_AF-A0A928YE07-F1
#
_entry.id   AF-A0A928YE07-F1
#
_cell.length_a   1.000
_cell.length_b   1.000
_cell.length_c   1.000
_cell.angle_alpha   90.00
_cell.angle_beta   90.00
_cell.angle_gamma   90.00
#
_symmetry.space_group_name_H-M   'P 1'
#
loop_
_entity.id
_entity.type
_entity.pdbx_description
1 polymer ?
#
loop_
_entity_poly.entity_id
_entity_poly.type
_entity_poly.pdbx_seq_one_letter_code
_entity_poly.pdbx_strand_id
1 'polypeptide(L)'
;MRRSRPTFSEKLCLQEVVFPNGKRKRPTISTLRRKLNRYRKDGFQSLARKARSDRGASRRFSREIIDKAVELKRTTTPQRRLPQPLS
;
A
#
# COMPACT_ATOMS: atom_id res chain seq x y z
N MET A 1 -20.06 -13.76 -39.29
CA MET A 1 -19.85 -13.43 -37.86
C MET A 1 -20.25 -11.98 -37.62
N ARG A 2 -21.34 -11.69 -36.89
CA ARG A 2 -21.69 -10.31 -36.53
C ARG A 2 -20.69 -9.83 -35.47
N ARG A 3 -19.81 -8.89 -35.81
CA ARG A 3 -18.96 -8.22 -34.81
C ARG A 3 -19.90 -7.42 -33.90
N SER A 4 -20.04 -7.84 -32.64
CA SER A 4 -20.77 -7.06 -31.64
C SER A 4 -20.09 -5.69 -31.46
N ARG A 5 -20.88 -4.67 -31.08
CA ARG A 5 -20.31 -3.36 -30.77
C ARG A 5 -19.26 -3.51 -29.66
N PRO A 6 -18.09 -2.85 -29.78
CA PRO A 6 -17.02 -3.02 -28.82
C PRO A 6 -17.48 -2.54 -27.43
N THR A 7 -17.22 -3.36 -26.42
CA THR A 7 -17.58 -3.04 -25.03
C THR A 7 -16.80 -1.83 -24.55
N PHE A 8 -17.30 -1.14 -23.52
CA PHE A 8 -16.59 0.03 -22.97
C PHE A 8 -15.15 -0.32 -22.54
N SER A 9 -14.94 -1.51 -21.97
CA SER A 9 -13.61 -2.01 -21.60
C SER A 9 -12.69 -2.21 -22.80
N GLU A 10 -13.21 -2.68 -23.93
CA GLU A 10 -12.42 -2.82 -25.17
C GLU A 10 -11.99 -1.44 -25.70
N LYS A 11 -12.87 -0.44 -25.62
CA LYS A 11 -12.52 0.96 -25.95
C LYS A 11 -11.42 1.49 -25.04
N LEU A 12 -11.51 1.25 -23.72
CA LEU A 12 -10.50 1.66 -22.75
C LEU A 12 -9.13 0.98 -22.99
N CYS A 13 -9.10 -0.26 -23.47
CA CYS A 13 -7.85 -0.94 -23.81
C CYS A 13 -7.09 -0.30 -24.97
N LEU A 14 -7.76 0.48 -25.83
CA LEU A 14 -7.10 1.21 -26.92
C LEU A 14 -6.43 2.49 -26.43
N GLN A 15 -6.86 3.02 -25.28
CA GLN A 15 -6.32 4.24 -24.72
C GLN A 15 -5.02 3.97 -23.96
N GLU A 16 -4.02 4.81 -24.21
CA GLU A 16 -2.77 4.78 -23.46
C GLU A 16 -2.92 5.60 -22.18
N VAL A 17 -2.55 5.01 -21.05
CA VAL A 17 -2.66 5.64 -19.72
C VAL A 17 -1.33 5.55 -18.98
N VAL A 18 -1.10 6.50 -18.08
CA VAL A 18 0.05 6.49 -17.17
C VAL A 18 -0.27 5.53 -16.01
N PHE A 19 0.56 4.50 -15.86
CA PHE A 19 0.43 3.55 -14.75
C PHE A 19 1.05 4.15 -13.47
N PRO A 20 0.74 3.60 -12.27
CA PRO A 20 1.28 4.11 -10.99
C PRO A 20 2.81 4.09 -10.87
N ASN A 21 3.50 3.42 -11.79
CA ASN A 21 4.97 3.38 -11.89
C ASN A 21 5.53 4.41 -12.89
N GLY A 22 4.70 5.34 -13.38
CA GLY A 22 5.07 6.38 -14.35
C GLY A 22 5.14 5.90 -15.80
N LYS A 23 5.02 4.60 -16.08
CA LYS A 23 5.10 4.08 -17.44
C LYS A 23 3.77 4.25 -18.18
N ARG A 24 3.84 4.72 -19.43
CA ARG A 24 2.68 4.78 -20.33
C ARG A 24 2.47 3.41 -20.98
N LYS A 25 1.27 2.85 -20.79
CA LYS A 25 0.89 1.56 -21.37
C LYS A 25 -0.62 1.52 -21.63
N ARG A 26 -1.03 0.62 -22.52
CA ARG A 26 -2.43 0.24 -22.69
C ARG A 26 -2.83 -0.80 -21.64
N PRO A 27 -3.93 -0.61 -20.90
CA PRO A 27 -4.41 -1.61 -19.95
C PRO A 27 -4.97 -2.82 -20.70
N THR A 28 -4.78 -4.02 -20.17
CA THR A 28 -5.36 -5.23 -20.74
C THR A 28 -6.82 -5.42 -20.33
N ILE A 29 -7.62 -6.11 -21.16
CA ILE A 29 -9.02 -6.43 -20.86
C ILE A 29 -9.14 -7.20 -19.54
N SER A 30 -8.24 -8.16 -19.30
CA SER A 30 -8.19 -8.93 -18.05
C SER A 30 -7.96 -8.04 -16.82
N THR A 31 -7.14 -7.00 -16.94
CA THR A 31 -6.89 -6.03 -15.86
C THR A 31 -8.13 -5.19 -15.56
N LEU A 32 -8.82 -4.72 -16.60
CA LEU A 32 -10.05 -3.94 -16.44
C LEU A 32 -11.16 -4.78 -15.82
N ARG A 33 -11.37 -6.02 -16.30
CA ARG A 33 -12.34 -6.97 -15.72
C ARG A 33 -12.02 -7.28 -14.26
N ARG A 34 -10.76 -7.54 -13.93
CA ARG A 34 -10.33 -7.77 -12.53
C ARG A 34 -10.66 -6.58 -11.63
N LYS A 35 -10.37 -5.35 -12.08
CA LYS A 35 -10.68 -4.13 -11.32
C LYS A 35 -12.18 -3.92 -11.16
N LEU A 36 -12.96 -4.12 -12.23
CA LEU A 36 -14.41 -3.99 -12.20
C LEU A 36 -15.05 -4.99 -11.23
N ASN A 37 -14.63 -6.26 -11.26
CA ASN A 37 -15.14 -7.27 -10.34
C ASN A 37 -14.82 -6.93 -8.88
N ARG A 38 -13.61 -6.43 -8.62
CA ARG A 38 -13.22 -6.01 -7.27
C ARG A 38 -14.05 -4.82 -6.78
N TYR A 39 -14.23 -3.83 -7.63
CA TYR A 39 -15.08 -2.67 -7.33
C TYR A 39 -16.52 -3.09 -7.01
N ARG A 40 -17.09 -4.02 -7.79
CA ARG A 40 -18.44 -4.54 -7.55
C ARG A 40 -18.57 -5.29 -6.22
N LYS A 41 -17.50 -5.95 -5.77
CA LYS A 41 -17.51 -6.74 -4.54
C LYS A 41 -17.39 -5.88 -3.29
N ASP A 42 -16.38 -5.01 -3.26
CA ASP A 42 -15.89 -4.35 -2.04
C ASP A 42 -15.85 -2.82 -2.19
N GLY A 43 -16.50 -2.27 -3.23
CA GLY A 43 -16.57 -0.84 -3.51
C GLY A 43 -15.24 -0.20 -3.90
N PHE A 44 -15.14 1.12 -3.76
CA PHE A 44 -13.97 1.90 -4.18
C PHE A 44 -12.71 1.59 -3.34
N GLN A 45 -12.87 1.33 -2.04
CA GLN A 45 -11.75 1.05 -1.12
C GLN A 45 -10.92 -0.17 -1.56
N SER A 46 -11.56 -1.12 -2.22
CA SER A 46 -10.92 -2.33 -2.74
C SER A 46 -9.92 -2.09 -3.87
N LEU A 47 -10.07 -0.97 -4.59
CA LEU A 47 -9.18 -0.57 -5.68
C LEU A 47 -7.88 0.02 -5.15
N ALA A 48 -7.83 0.39 -3.87
CA ALA A 48 -6.62 0.86 -3.24
C ALA A 48 -5.51 -0.20 -3.29
N ARG A 49 -4.26 0.27 -3.30
CA ARG A 49 -3.10 -0.62 -3.27
C ARG A 49 -3.06 -1.32 -1.91
N LYS A 50 -3.03 -2.66 -1.92
CA LYS A 50 -2.77 -3.42 -0.69
C LYS A 50 -1.40 -3.04 -0.14
N ALA A 51 -1.36 -2.65 1.13
CA ALA A 51 -0.09 -2.42 1.81
C ALA A 51 0.73 -3.73 1.83
N ARG A 52 2.05 -3.61 1.70
CA ARG A 52 2.94 -4.75 1.90
C ARG A 52 2.76 -5.30 3.32
N SER A 53 2.70 -6.62 3.46
CA SER A 53 2.50 -7.28 4.76
C SER A 53 3.67 -7.05 5.72
N ASP A 54 4.87 -6.84 5.18
CA ASP A 54 6.10 -6.57 5.94
C ASP A 54 6.36 -5.07 6.16
N ARG A 55 5.43 -4.18 5.75
CA ARG A 55 5.63 -2.74 5.89
C ARG A 55 5.73 -2.35 7.37
N GLY A 56 6.91 -1.89 7.79
CA GLY A 56 7.20 -1.50 9.18
C GLY A 56 7.85 -2.59 10.02
N ALA A 57 8.01 -3.81 9.48
CA ALA A 57 8.80 -4.85 10.14
C ALA A 57 10.30 -4.50 10.05
N SER A 58 11.00 -4.57 11.18
CA SER A 58 12.46 -4.50 11.18
C SER A 58 13.02 -5.72 10.46
N ARG A 59 13.95 -5.48 9.54
CA ARG A 59 14.71 -6.57 8.91
C ARG A 59 15.83 -7.10 9.79
N ARG A 60 16.27 -6.30 10.78
CA ARG A 60 17.47 -6.56 11.59
C ARG A 60 17.14 -7.10 12.98
N PHE A 61 15.99 -6.72 13.53
CA PHE A 61 15.61 -7.08 14.89
C PHE A 61 14.35 -7.93 14.86
N SER A 62 14.35 -9.02 15.63
CA SER A 62 13.15 -9.83 15.81
C SER A 62 12.06 -9.01 16.50
N ARG A 63 10.81 -9.42 16.30
CA ARG A 63 9.64 -8.76 16.88
C ARG A 63 9.73 -8.68 18.41
N GLU A 64 10.19 -9.76 19.03
CA GLU A 64 10.42 -9.85 20.48
C GLU A 64 11.40 -8.81 21.01
N ILE A 65 12.49 -8.53 20.29
CA ILE A 65 13.47 -7.51 20.71
C ILE A 65 12.85 -6.12 20.63
N ILE A 66 12.05 -5.85 19.60
CA ILE A 66 11.34 -4.58 19.44
C ILE A 66 10.32 -4.40 20.55
N ASP A 67 9.56 -5.46 20.87
CA ASP A 67 8.55 -5.43 21.92
C ASP A 67 9.20 -5.16 23.29
N LYS A 68 10.30 -5.83 23.61
CA LYS A 68 11.12 -5.54 24.82
C LYS A 68 11.65 -4.11 24.83
N ALA A 69 12.12 -3.60 23.69
CA ALA A 69 12.61 -2.21 23.59
C ALA A 69 11.48 -1.18 23.79
N VAL A 70 10.28 -1.47 23.28
CA VAL A 70 9.09 -0.64 23.50
C VAL A 70 8.70 -0.65 24.98
N GLU A 71 8.71 -1.81 25.62
CA GLU A 71 8.44 -1.95 27.06
C GLU A 71 9.45 -1.15 27.89
N LEU A 72 10.75 -1.34 27.65
CA LEU A 72 11.82 -0.58 28.32
C LEU A 72 11.67 0.93 28.14
N LYS A 73 11.28 1.39 26.95
CA LYS A 73 11.07 2.82 26.69
C LYS A 73 9.86 3.38 27.43
N ARG A 74 8.81 2.58 27.68
CA ARG A 74 7.63 3.01 28.45
C ARG A 74 7.93 3.09 29.94
N THR A 75 8.73 2.17 30.47
CA THR A 75 9.09 2.13 31.90
C THR A 75 10.18 3.15 32.24
N THR A 76 11.11 3.39 31.32
CA THR A 76 12.19 4.36 31.49
C THR A 76 11.72 5.74 31.05
N THR A 77 10.83 6.36 31.82
CA THR A 77 10.52 7.78 31.65
C THR A 77 11.81 8.58 31.82
N PRO A 78 12.31 9.32 30.81
CA PRO A 78 13.55 10.06 30.97
C PRO A 78 13.24 11.24 31.90
N GLN A 79 13.71 11.17 33.14
CA GLN A 79 13.90 12.37 33.94
C GLN A 79 14.81 13.27 33.10
N ARG A 80 14.28 14.41 32.62
CA ARG A 80 15.06 15.47 31.99
C ARG A 80 16.19 15.77 32.98
N ARG A 81 17.43 15.32 32.72
CA ARG A 81 18.55 15.61 33.62
C ARG A 81 18.73 17.13 33.60
N LEU A 82 18.22 17.80 34.62
CA LEU A 82 18.54 19.20 34.86
C LEU A 82 20.05 19.26 35.13
N PRO A 83 20.76 20.23 34.55
CA PRO A 83 22.19 20.39 34.79
C PRO A 83 22.41 20.62 36.30
N GLN A 84 23.30 19.82 36.90
CA GLN A 84 23.68 19.96 38.29
C GLN A 84 24.46 21.27 38.44
N PRO A 85 24.15 22.14 39.43
CA PRO A 85 24.94 23.33 39.65
C PRO A 85 26.35 22.95 40.11
N LEU A 86 27.37 23.61 39.54
CA LEU A 86 28.75 23.48 39.97
C LEU A 86 28.85 24.02 41.41
N SER A 87 29.42 23.18 42.29
CA SER A 87 29.65 23.46 43.72
C SER A 87 30.60 24.63 43.94
#